data_AF-A0A2V7U5K2-F1
#
_entry.id   AF-A0A2V7U5K2-F1
#
_cell.length_a   1.000
_cell.length_b   1.000
_cell.length_c   1.000
_cell.angle_alpha   90.00
_cell.angle_beta   90.00
_cell.angle_gamma   90.00
#
_symmetry.space_group_name_H-M   'P 1'
#
loop_
_entity.id
_entity.type
_entity.pdbx_description
1 polymer ?
#
loop_
_entity_poly.entity_id
_entity_poly.type
_entity_poly.pdbx_seq_one_letter_code
_entity_poly.pdbx_strand_id
1 'polypeptide(L)'
;MIQKNLGTFGDGGAVVTNRDDIDATVRKLRNHGSTVRSVHSMGYNSRLDDIHAAVLSVKLRHITEWTDRRRAVAARYTKGLQGTSLKLPYEPPGYRHVYHLYVVETPKRD
;
A
#
# COMPACT_ATOMS: atom_id res chain seq x y z
N MET A 1 -9.58 9.64 -7.88
CA MET A 1 -8.81 9.21 -6.68
C MET A 1 -8.24 7.83 -6.93
N ILE A 2 -6.92 7.68 -6.95
CA ILE A 2 -6.27 6.36 -7.10
C ILE A 2 -6.14 5.75 -5.70
N GLN A 3 -7.00 4.79 -5.38
CA GLN A 3 -6.98 4.09 -4.10
C GLN A 3 -5.93 2.97 -4.12
N LYS A 4 -5.09 2.86 -3.06
CA LYS A 4 -4.12 1.77 -2.90
C LYS A 4 -4.81 0.39 -2.90
N ASN A 5 -4.04 -0.66 -3.21
CA ASN A 5 -4.57 -2.04 -3.25
C ASN A 5 -5.20 -2.49 -1.93
N LEU A 6 -4.63 -2.06 -0.81
CA LEU A 6 -5.23 -2.15 0.51
C LEU A 6 -5.48 -0.72 0.99
N GLY A 7 -6.73 -0.26 0.88
CA GLY A 7 -7.14 1.11 1.22
C GLY A 7 -8.37 1.14 2.11
N THR A 8 -8.49 2.20 2.91
CA THR A 8 -9.66 2.51 3.71
C THR A 8 -10.52 3.61 3.04
N PHE A 9 -11.63 4.00 3.67
CA PHE A 9 -12.55 5.05 3.18
C PHE A 9 -12.13 6.47 3.59
N GLY A 10 -10.84 6.67 3.79
CA GLY A 10 -10.23 7.92 4.26
C GLY A 10 -8.71 7.78 4.22
N ASP A 11 -8.03 8.68 4.91
CA ASP A 11 -6.57 8.62 5.04
C ASP A 11 -6.16 7.59 6.09
N GLY A 12 -5.03 6.93 5.83
CA GLY A 12 -4.51 5.91 6.72
C GLY A 12 -3.12 5.47 6.31
N GLY A 13 -2.30 5.14 7.30
CA GLY A 13 -0.93 4.69 7.12
C GLY A 13 -0.53 3.71 8.22
N ALA A 14 0.54 2.98 7.94
CA ALA A 14 1.13 2.05 8.89
C ALA A 14 2.66 2.10 8.78
N VAL A 15 3.33 1.82 9.90
CA VAL A 15 4.78 1.60 9.97
C VAL A 15 4.97 0.18 10.48
N VAL A 16 5.86 -0.57 9.84
CA VAL A 16 6.27 -1.92 10.26
C VAL A 16 7.79 -1.96 10.37
N THR A 17 8.30 -2.58 11.42
CA THR A 17 9.74 -2.71 11.67
C THR A 17 9.99 -3.90 12.59
N ASN A 18 11.16 -4.54 12.46
CA ASN A 18 11.64 -5.57 13.38
C ASN A 18 12.65 -5.00 14.41
N ARG A 19 12.77 -3.67 14.49
CA ARG A 19 13.68 -2.96 15.38
C ARG A 19 12.92 -2.32 16.53
N ASP A 20 13.17 -2.81 17.73
CA ASP A 20 12.48 -2.37 18.95
C ASP A 20 12.70 -0.89 19.26
N ASP A 21 13.89 -0.36 18.96
CA ASP A 21 14.22 1.05 19.17
C ASP A 21 13.41 1.99 18.24
N ILE A 22 13.16 1.55 17.01
CA ILE A 22 12.29 2.26 16.06
C ILE A 22 10.83 2.13 16.47
N ASP A 23 10.36 0.93 16.83
CA ASP A 23 8.97 0.70 17.25
C ASP A 23 8.60 1.58 18.46
N ALA A 24 9.45 1.58 19.50
CA ALA A 24 9.26 2.41 20.69
C ALA A 24 9.19 3.90 20.34
N THR A 25 10.10 4.37 19.48
CA THR A 25 10.16 5.77 19.03
C THR A 25 8.91 6.16 18.25
N VAL A 26 8.50 5.35 17.27
CA VAL A 26 7.32 5.62 16.43
C VAL A 26 6.04 5.60 17.26
N ARG A 27 5.89 4.66 18.20
CA ARG A 27 4.72 4.59 19.10
C ARG A 27 4.59 5.83 19.98
N LYS A 28 5.70 6.35 20.47
CA LYS A 28 5.74 7.60 21.24
C LYS A 28 5.38 8.78 20.34
N LEU A 29 6.05 8.92 19.19
CA LEU A 29 5.86 10.05 18.28
C LEU A 29 4.45 10.13 17.71
N ARG A 30 3.82 9.00 17.35
CA ARG A 30 2.47 9.00 16.75
C ARG A 30 1.36 9.49 17.70
N ASN A 31 1.66 9.56 19.00
CA ASN A 31 0.72 9.88 20.08
C ASN A 31 1.27 11.00 20.96
N HIS A 32 1.46 12.20 20.38
CA HIS A 32 1.87 13.41 21.09
C HIS A 32 3.15 13.24 21.92
N GLY A 33 4.10 12.46 21.41
CA GLY A 33 5.37 12.21 22.10
C GLY A 33 5.19 11.50 23.44
N SER A 34 4.18 10.63 23.55
CA SER A 34 3.75 10.07 24.82
C SER A 34 3.36 8.60 24.73
N THR A 35 3.88 7.82 25.69
CA THR A 35 3.45 6.45 25.98
C THR A 35 2.67 6.33 27.29
N VAL A 36 2.63 7.41 28.08
CA VAL A 36 1.98 7.47 29.40
C VAL A 36 1.13 8.72 29.47
N ARG A 37 -0.13 8.57 29.91
CA ARG A 37 -1.09 9.67 29.99
C ARG A 37 -0.50 10.88 30.73
N SER A 38 -0.67 12.06 30.12
CA SER A 38 -0.22 13.36 30.67
C SER A 38 1.30 13.56 30.78
N VAL A 39 2.12 12.68 30.17
CA VAL A 39 3.57 12.86 30.08
C VAL A 39 3.95 12.96 28.61
N HIS A 40 4.40 14.14 28.17
CA HIS A 40 4.59 14.44 26.75
C HIS A 40 6.00 14.96 26.47
N SER A 41 6.60 14.47 25.38
CA SER A 41 7.67 15.18 24.67
C SER A 41 7.13 15.67 23.33
N MET A 42 8.00 16.24 22.48
CA MET A 42 7.62 16.54 21.11
C MET A 42 7.14 15.27 20.38
N GLY A 43 6.02 15.38 19.66
CA GLY A 43 5.44 14.35 18.80
C GLY A 43 4.20 14.86 18.05
N TYR A 44 3.48 13.95 17.41
CA TYR A 44 2.39 14.24 16.48
C TYR A 44 1.09 13.54 16.88
N ASN A 45 -0.04 13.98 16.36
CA ASN A 45 -1.28 13.21 16.37
C ASN A 45 -1.43 12.50 15.02
N SER A 46 -0.95 11.27 14.92
CA SER A 46 -0.98 10.50 13.67
C SER A 46 -1.41 9.08 13.96
N ARG A 47 -2.71 8.89 14.16
CA ARG A 47 -3.33 7.62 14.52
C ARG A 47 -4.27 7.17 13.40
N LEU A 48 -4.51 5.87 13.34
CA LEU A 48 -5.52 5.28 12.49
C LEU A 48 -6.81 5.17 13.29
N ASP A 49 -7.92 5.68 12.75
CA ASP A 49 -9.22 5.58 13.40
C ASP A 49 -9.73 4.13 13.42
N ASP A 50 -10.45 3.77 14.47
CA ASP A 50 -10.93 2.40 14.68
C ASP A 50 -11.88 1.93 13.55
N ILE A 51 -12.69 2.83 12.99
CA ILE A 51 -13.54 2.52 11.83
C ILE A 51 -12.67 2.15 10.62
N HIS A 52 -11.61 2.92 10.36
CA HIS A 52 -10.70 2.63 9.27
C HIS A 52 -9.88 1.35 9.52
N ALA A 53 -9.49 1.08 10.76
CA ALA A 53 -8.84 -0.17 11.16
C ALA A 53 -9.75 -1.39 10.95
N ALA A 54 -11.04 -1.29 11.30
CA ALA A 54 -12.02 -2.36 11.11
C ALA A 54 -12.20 -2.70 9.61
N VAL A 55 -12.33 -1.67 8.76
CA VAL A 55 -12.40 -1.84 7.30
C VAL A 55 -11.14 -2.54 6.77
N LEU A 56 -9.96 -2.08 7.20
CA LEU A 56 -8.69 -2.66 6.76
C LEU A 56 -8.52 -4.11 7.24
N SER A 57 -8.96 -4.44 8.46
CA SER A 57 -8.92 -5.81 9.01
C SER A 57 -9.75 -6.81 8.19
N VAL A 58 -10.92 -6.38 7.68
CA VAL A 58 -11.69 -7.19 6.73
C VAL A 58 -10.94 -7.34 5.41
N LYS A 59 -10.53 -6.24 4.80
CA LYS A 59 -9.87 -6.26 3.47
C LYS A 59 -8.54 -7.02 3.47
N LEU A 60 -7.78 -6.97 4.56
CA LEU A 60 -6.48 -7.62 4.68
C LEU A 60 -6.59 -9.14 4.52
N ARG A 61 -7.71 -9.75 4.93
CA ARG A 61 -7.98 -11.18 4.75
C ARG A 61 -8.11 -11.59 3.28
N HIS A 62 -8.47 -10.66 2.40
CA HIS A 62 -8.70 -10.91 0.97
C HIS A 62 -7.55 -10.41 0.07
N ILE A 63 -6.53 -9.77 0.64
CA ILE A 63 -5.54 -9.03 -0.17
C ILE A 63 -4.79 -9.93 -1.14
N THR A 64 -4.45 -11.17 -0.74
CA THR A 64 -3.75 -12.14 -1.59
C THR A 64 -4.60 -12.55 -2.79
N GLU A 65 -5.86 -12.97 -2.55
CA GLU A 65 -6.81 -13.35 -3.60
C GLU A 65 -7.05 -12.19 -4.58
N TRP A 66 -7.24 -10.99 -4.06
CA TRP A 66 -7.42 -9.78 -4.83
C TRP A 66 -6.18 -9.39 -5.64
N THR A 67 -4.99 -9.64 -5.12
CA THR A 67 -3.73 -9.50 -5.86
C THR A 67 -3.67 -10.51 -7.00
N ASP A 68 -4.00 -11.78 -6.76
CA ASP A 68 -3.98 -12.81 -7.82
C ASP A 68 -4.98 -12.49 -8.94
N ARG A 69 -6.16 -11.99 -8.59
CA ARG A 69 -7.13 -11.50 -9.59
C ARG A 69 -6.57 -10.34 -10.42
N ARG A 70 -5.88 -9.37 -9.80
CA ARG A 70 -5.21 -8.28 -10.53
C ARG A 70 -4.13 -8.80 -11.46
N ARG A 71 -3.35 -9.79 -11.03
CA ARG A 71 -2.31 -10.43 -11.85
C ARG A 71 -2.91 -11.14 -13.07
N ALA A 72 -4.01 -11.86 -12.90
CA ALA A 72 -4.71 -12.49 -14.03
C ALA A 72 -5.20 -11.45 -15.06
N VAL A 73 -5.73 -10.32 -14.59
CA VAL A 73 -6.13 -9.20 -15.45
C VAL A 73 -4.90 -8.56 -16.14
N ALA A 74 -3.82 -8.34 -15.42
CA ALA A 74 -2.57 -7.81 -15.97
C ALA A 74 -2.01 -8.74 -17.07
N ALA A 75 -2.00 -10.06 -16.85
CA ALA A 75 -1.57 -11.03 -17.85
C ALA A 75 -2.44 -10.99 -19.12
N ARG A 76 -3.76 -10.78 -18.97
CA ARG A 76 -4.67 -10.57 -20.11
C ARG A 76 -4.30 -9.31 -20.90
N TYR A 77 -4.02 -8.19 -20.22
CA TYR A 77 -3.54 -6.98 -20.90
C TYR A 77 -2.20 -7.19 -21.58
N THR A 78 -1.25 -7.84 -20.91
CA THR A 78 0.06 -8.14 -21.48
C THR A 78 -0.07 -8.95 -22.76
N LYS A 79 -0.85 -10.04 -22.73
CA LYS A 79 -1.12 -10.85 -23.92
C LYS A 79 -1.85 -10.06 -25.02
N GLY A 80 -2.85 -9.26 -24.66
CA GLY A 80 -3.66 -8.51 -25.64
C GLY A 80 -2.95 -7.33 -26.29
N LEU A 81 -1.94 -6.78 -25.62
CA LEU A 81 -1.14 -5.63 -26.10
C LEU A 81 0.22 -6.04 -26.67
N GLN A 82 0.50 -7.35 -26.74
CA GLN A 82 1.69 -7.86 -27.41
C GLN A 82 1.73 -7.41 -28.87
N GLY A 83 2.91 -7.03 -29.34
CA GLY A 83 3.13 -6.57 -30.72
C GLY A 83 2.71 -5.13 -31.01
N THR A 84 2.15 -4.41 -30.03
CA THR A 84 1.94 -2.97 -30.14
C THR A 84 3.27 -2.20 -29.97
N SER A 85 3.27 -0.89 -30.29
CA SER A 85 4.41 -0.01 -30.02
C SER A 85 4.56 0.38 -28.54
N LEU A 86 3.68 -0.13 -27.67
CA LEU A 86 3.71 0.15 -26.24
C LEU A 86 4.76 -0.72 -25.54
N LYS A 87 5.53 -0.11 -24.65
CA LYS A 87 6.34 -0.85 -23.69
C LYS A 87 5.47 -1.20 -22.49
N LEU A 88 5.34 -2.50 -22.24
CA LEU A 88 4.44 -3.05 -21.22
C LEU A 88 5.18 -3.21 -19.87
N PRO A 89 4.45 -3.22 -18.73
CA PRO A 89 5.03 -3.55 -17.44
C PRO A 89 5.75 -4.90 -17.47
N TYR A 90 6.93 -4.94 -16.87
CA TYR A 90 7.74 -6.14 -16.71
C TYR A 90 7.80 -6.55 -15.24
N GLU A 91 7.63 -7.85 -14.98
CA GLU A 91 7.83 -8.46 -13.67
C GLU A 91 9.17 -9.23 -13.67
N PRO A 92 10.18 -8.79 -12.90
CA PRO A 92 11.44 -9.52 -12.79
C PRO A 92 11.27 -10.90 -12.15
N PRO A 93 12.08 -11.91 -12.54
CA PRO A 93 12.09 -13.22 -11.89
C PRO A 93 12.30 -13.11 -10.38
N GLY A 94 11.54 -13.89 -9.61
CA GLY A 94 11.58 -13.89 -8.14
C GLY A 94 10.76 -12.78 -7.47
N TYR A 95 10.17 -11.86 -8.23
CA TYR A 95 9.27 -10.83 -7.71
C TYR A 95 7.81 -11.17 -7.99
N ARG A 96 6.92 -10.69 -7.09
CA ARG A 96 5.47 -10.80 -7.26
C ARG A 96 4.85 -9.41 -7.28
N HIS A 97 4.59 -8.91 -8.48
CA HIS A 97 3.96 -7.62 -8.71
C HIS A 97 2.48 -7.63 -8.29
N VAL A 98 2.07 -6.59 -7.55
CA VAL A 98 0.71 -6.44 -7.01
C VAL A 98 -0.22 -5.65 -7.93
N TYR A 99 0.33 -5.07 -9.00
CA TYR A 99 -0.38 -4.28 -10.01
C TYR A 99 -1.33 -3.25 -9.40
N HIS A 100 -0.78 -2.39 -8.53
CA HIS A 100 -1.51 -1.20 -8.10
C HIS A 100 -1.90 -0.34 -9.31
N LEU A 101 -0.98 -0.27 -10.28
CA LEU A 101 -1.21 0.27 -11.62
C LEU A 101 -0.63 -0.71 -12.65
N TYR A 102 -1.21 -0.70 -13.85
CA TYR A 102 -0.63 -1.32 -15.05
C TYR A 102 -0.17 -0.17 -15.96
N VAL A 103 1.08 0.23 -15.83
CA VAL A 103 1.63 1.42 -16.49
C VAL A 103 2.34 1.03 -17.78
N VAL A 104 1.94 1.63 -18.90
CA VAL A 104 2.59 1.45 -20.20
C VAL A 104 3.37 2.69 -20.59
N GLU A 105 4.44 2.53 -21.37
CA GLU A 105 5.14 3.65 -22.01
C GLU A 105 4.80 3.66 -23.50
N THR A 106 4.59 4.86 -24.06
CA THR A 106 4.32 5.07 -25.49
C THR A 106 5.33 6.06 -26.06
N PRO A 107 5.82 5.86 -27.29
CA PRO A 107 6.65 6.87 -27.96
C PRO A 107 5.89 8.16 -28.31
N LYS A 108 4.55 8.14 -28.26
CA LYS A 108 3.66 9.29 -28.52
C LYS A 108 2.81 9.57 -27.29
N ARG A 109 3.44 10.07 -26.22
CA ARG A 109 2.77 10.37 -24.94
C ARG A 109 1.98 11.69 -25.01
N ASP A 110 2.51 12.65 -25.74
CA ASP A 110 1.97 14.00 -25.94
C ASP A 110 1.15 14.06 -27.23
#